data_AF-A0A0E3PIJ5-F1
#
_entry.id   AF-A0A0E3PIJ5-F1
#
_cell.length_a   1.000
_cell.length_b   1.000
_cell.length_c   1.000
_cell.angle_alpha   90.00
_cell.angle_beta   90.00
_cell.angle_gamma   90.00
#
_symmetry.space_group_name_H-M   'P 1'
#
loop_
_entity.id
_entity.type
_entity.pdbx_description
1 polymer ?
#
loop_
_entity_poly.entity_id
_entity_poly.type
_entity_poly.pdbx_seq_one_letter_code
_entity_poly.pdbx_strand_id
1 'polypeptide(L)'
;MNEKCIKYVCDNRKKIGIIIIIHIFLTIMGTATPSSAPHDMTVYVAGDGKGDFNCDGVDDQIEINKALVYVAENPEFTTVYLKGPNTYVISDKIRIGNNTALKGDPTAVIKLKDNADWPHQRPLITQMKSSGNQNITISGFEIDGNYEGNTEKMRGDGYYNLIHFINCDNVNISNMYMHDSHGDGLRIKDGENIKFHDNRIYKLGHDGLYAIECQNVEAWNNNVRCKTNSALRIWNSNHIKFYNNTIYTEFEDDAGGPGIQIQYIRTSEARPMNDIEIYNNTIYDTYGPGIWLIAFGEPYSKTEAQNVHIHHNIFYGCGTHRTYDWLGGIVTSGFYDTLIENNVFDANYNAAVVYTYPTGSRYDIDFTPNGTDGEYTTIVRNNIIINTLRRKYIPEGTGYGVIDNFPETHSFILENNCMYKNKGGNYKNCTSTADIHTDPLFVNEYKHDYHLQSYSPCIDAGYPLSDYSKEPEDNGDRINIGRYGNTEYATVYKESKWRQTVLPAWETFRTKLRTLL
;
A
#
# COMPACT_ATOMS: atom_id res chain seq x y z
N MET A 1 -17.87 -53.93 70.51
CA MET A 1 -16.76 -54.30 69.61
C MET A 1 -17.00 -55.73 69.15
N ASN A 2 -17.16 -55.97 67.85
CA ASN A 2 -16.96 -57.32 67.31
C ASN A 2 -15.82 -57.18 66.28
N GLU A 3 -14.68 -57.78 66.58
CA GLU A 3 -13.38 -57.60 65.91
C GLU A 3 -13.38 -57.98 64.43
N LYS A 4 -14.51 -58.50 63.90
CA LYS A 4 -14.72 -58.75 62.48
C LYS A 4 -15.02 -57.49 61.64
N CYS A 5 -15.45 -56.37 62.24
CA CYS A 5 -15.80 -55.17 61.46
C CYS A 5 -14.60 -54.28 61.12
N ILE A 6 -13.55 -54.27 61.94
CA ILE A 6 -12.38 -53.39 61.75
C ILE A 6 -11.42 -53.94 60.68
N LYS A 7 -11.32 -55.28 60.54
CA LYS A 7 -10.43 -55.90 59.53
C LYS A 7 -10.92 -55.72 58.09
N TYR A 8 -12.24 -55.64 57.89
CA TYR A 8 -12.84 -55.44 56.56
C TYR A 8 -12.67 -54.01 56.03
N VAL A 9 -12.62 -53.01 56.91
CA VAL A 9 -12.45 -51.60 56.52
C VAL A 9 -10.99 -51.27 56.17
N CYS A 10 -10.00 -51.97 56.75
CA CYS A 10 -8.58 -51.78 56.43
C CYS A 10 -8.15 -52.44 55.11
N ASP A 11 -8.72 -53.59 54.74
CA ASP A 11 -8.37 -54.28 53.48
C ASP A 11 -9.04 -53.63 52.25
N ASN A 12 -10.25 -53.05 52.39
CA ASN A 12 -10.89 -52.32 51.30
C ASN A 12 -10.24 -50.96 51.00
N ARG A 13 -9.64 -50.29 52.00
CA ARG A 13 -8.88 -49.04 51.77
C ARG A 13 -7.58 -49.28 50.99
N LYS A 14 -6.92 -50.42 51.18
CA LYS A 14 -5.72 -50.80 50.40
C LYS A 14 -6.06 -51.19 48.96
N LYS A 15 -7.18 -51.89 48.71
CA LYS A 15 -7.62 -52.24 47.35
C LYS A 15 -8.14 -51.03 46.57
N ILE A 16 -8.86 -50.11 47.21
CA ILE A 16 -9.32 -48.86 46.57
C ILE A 16 -8.14 -47.91 46.30
N GLY A 17 -7.15 -47.83 47.20
CA GLY A 17 -5.94 -47.03 46.99
C GLY A 17 -5.04 -47.53 45.85
N ILE A 18 -4.92 -48.86 45.68
CA ILE A 18 -4.15 -49.45 44.56
C ILE A 18 -4.87 -49.29 43.22
N ILE A 19 -6.20 -49.37 43.18
CA ILE A 19 -6.99 -49.14 41.95
C ILE A 19 -6.97 -47.66 41.53
N ILE A 20 -6.97 -46.73 42.49
CA ILE A 20 -6.85 -45.28 42.22
C ILE A 20 -5.44 -44.91 41.75
N ILE A 21 -4.37 -45.50 42.31
CA ILE A 21 -3.00 -45.26 41.84
C ILE A 21 -2.75 -45.86 40.46
N ILE A 22 -3.33 -47.03 40.13
CA ILE A 22 -3.26 -47.63 38.79
C ILE A 22 -4.11 -46.83 37.78
N HIS A 23 -5.25 -46.27 38.16
CA HIS A 23 -6.00 -45.34 37.30
C HIS A 23 -5.30 -43.99 37.13
N ILE A 24 -4.56 -43.49 38.13
CA ILE A 24 -3.74 -42.27 38.01
C ILE A 24 -2.50 -42.54 37.15
N PHE A 25 -1.88 -43.73 37.22
CA PHE A 25 -0.78 -44.11 36.33
C PHE A 25 -1.24 -44.44 34.90
N LEU A 26 -2.46 -44.96 34.70
CA LEU A 26 -3.06 -45.19 33.38
C LEU A 26 -3.69 -43.93 32.77
N THR A 27 -4.01 -42.92 33.56
CA THR A 27 -4.38 -41.58 33.05
C THR A 27 -3.17 -40.69 32.76
N ILE A 28 -1.99 -41.02 33.30
CA ILE A 28 -0.69 -40.41 32.91
C ILE A 28 -0.01 -41.16 31.74
N MET A 29 -0.50 -42.36 31.39
CA MET A 29 -0.22 -43.03 30.10
C MET A 29 -1.41 -42.93 29.13
N GLY A 30 -2.27 -41.92 29.31
CA GLY A 30 -3.13 -41.44 28.25
C GLY A 30 -2.24 -40.76 27.22
N THR A 31 -1.94 -41.49 26.14
CA THR A 31 -1.27 -41.06 24.92
C THR A 31 -0.88 -39.58 24.94
N ALA A 32 0.37 -39.31 25.35
CA ALA A 32 1.11 -38.27 24.67
C ALA A 32 1.14 -38.72 23.21
N THR A 33 0.09 -38.39 22.44
CA THR A 33 0.30 -38.09 21.05
C THR A 33 1.46 -37.11 21.07
N PRO A 34 2.54 -37.35 20.33
CA PRO A 34 3.39 -36.24 20.00
C PRO A 34 2.41 -35.19 19.49
N SER A 35 2.35 -34.03 20.14
CA SER A 35 1.99 -32.85 19.38
C SER A 35 3.07 -32.82 18.33
N SER A 36 2.80 -33.45 17.18
CA SER A 36 3.55 -33.20 15.98
C SER A 36 3.37 -31.71 15.80
N ALA A 37 4.43 -30.96 16.09
CA ALA A 37 4.58 -29.65 15.49
C ALA A 37 4.12 -29.79 14.03
N PRO A 38 3.33 -28.86 13.48
CA PRO A 38 2.95 -28.96 12.07
C PRO A 38 4.25 -29.15 11.29
N HIS A 39 4.37 -30.31 10.66
CA HIS A 39 5.53 -30.63 9.87
C HIS A 39 5.45 -29.69 8.66
N ASP A 40 6.35 -28.71 8.57
CA ASP A 40 6.46 -27.83 7.40
C ASP A 40 7.30 -28.52 6.31
N MET A 41 6.88 -29.73 5.90
CA MET A 41 7.59 -30.44 4.85
C MET A 41 7.33 -29.81 3.49
N THR A 42 8.37 -29.85 2.65
CA THR A 42 8.42 -29.20 1.34
C THR A 42 8.44 -30.25 0.25
N VAL A 43 7.60 -30.06 -0.76
CA VAL A 43 7.59 -30.79 -2.03
C VAL A 43 8.33 -29.96 -3.07
N TYR A 44 9.30 -30.54 -3.75
CA TYR A 44 10.12 -29.85 -4.74
C TYR A 44 9.65 -30.11 -6.17
N VAL A 45 9.52 -29.04 -6.96
CA VAL A 45 9.26 -29.08 -8.40
C VAL A 45 10.50 -28.57 -9.13
N ALA A 46 11.05 -29.32 -10.08
CA ALA A 46 12.29 -28.96 -10.77
C ALA A 46 12.26 -29.31 -12.26
N GLY A 47 13.03 -28.57 -13.09
CA GLY A 47 13.22 -28.88 -14.51
C GLY A 47 14.44 -29.77 -14.80
N ASP A 48 15.27 -30.05 -13.79
CA ASP A 48 16.55 -30.77 -13.95
C ASP A 48 16.47 -32.26 -13.59
N GLY A 49 15.26 -32.78 -13.34
CA GLY A 49 15.02 -34.17 -12.96
C GLY A 49 15.30 -34.49 -11.47
N LYS A 50 15.66 -33.50 -10.64
CA LYS A 50 15.96 -33.72 -9.21
C LYS A 50 14.84 -33.30 -8.25
N GLY A 51 13.66 -32.96 -8.76
CA GLY A 51 12.48 -32.67 -7.95
C GLY A 51 11.69 -33.92 -7.60
N ASP A 52 10.74 -33.78 -6.67
CA ASP A 52 9.70 -34.78 -6.41
C ASP A 52 8.72 -34.84 -7.60
N PHE A 53 8.47 -33.68 -8.23
CA PHE A 53 7.76 -33.53 -9.49
C PHE A 53 8.69 -32.84 -10.50
N ASN A 54 8.79 -33.38 -11.72
CA ASN A 54 9.79 -32.95 -12.69
C ASN A 54 9.14 -32.41 -13.96
N CYS A 55 9.37 -31.13 -14.19
CA CYS A 55 8.92 -30.33 -15.32
C CYS A 55 9.86 -30.48 -16.52
N ASP A 56 9.36 -30.25 -17.72
CA ASP A 56 10.15 -30.34 -18.96
C ASP A 56 10.19 -29.03 -19.76
N GLY A 57 9.57 -27.96 -19.23
CA GLY A 57 9.50 -26.66 -19.90
C GLY A 57 8.28 -26.52 -20.81
N VAL A 58 7.35 -27.48 -20.79
CA VAL A 58 6.12 -27.48 -21.59
C VAL A 58 4.94 -27.89 -20.72
N ASP A 59 3.90 -27.05 -20.68
CA ASP A 59 2.67 -27.33 -19.92
C ASP A 59 2.94 -27.67 -18.44
N ASP A 60 3.95 -27.03 -17.85
CA ASP A 60 4.51 -27.36 -16.52
C ASP A 60 3.51 -27.15 -15.38
N GLN A 61 2.39 -26.46 -15.64
CA GLN A 61 1.29 -26.40 -14.68
C GLN A 61 0.75 -27.79 -14.31
N ILE A 62 0.94 -28.80 -15.16
CA ILE A 62 0.49 -30.17 -14.88
C ILE A 62 1.23 -30.71 -13.65
N GLU A 63 2.56 -30.66 -13.65
CA GLU A 63 3.43 -31.12 -12.57
C GLU A 63 3.29 -30.25 -11.32
N ILE A 64 3.23 -28.93 -11.51
CA ILE A 64 3.01 -27.99 -10.39
C ILE A 64 1.66 -28.26 -9.72
N ASN A 65 0.58 -28.48 -10.49
CA ASN A 65 -0.73 -28.81 -9.92
C ASN A 65 -0.74 -30.18 -9.24
N LYS A 66 -0.02 -31.20 -9.76
CA LYS A 66 0.13 -32.48 -9.07
C LYS A 66 0.81 -32.30 -7.70
N ALA A 67 1.85 -31.47 -7.62
CA ALA A 67 2.52 -31.14 -6.37
C ALA A 67 1.58 -30.41 -5.39
N LEU A 68 0.81 -29.43 -5.87
CA LEU A 68 -0.14 -28.68 -5.04
C LEU A 68 -1.31 -29.55 -4.55
N VAL A 69 -1.82 -30.47 -5.38
CA VAL A 69 -2.84 -31.46 -4.97
C VAL A 69 -2.26 -32.39 -3.92
N TYR A 70 -1.03 -32.88 -4.10
CA TYR A 70 -0.36 -33.71 -3.10
C TYR A 70 -0.25 -32.98 -1.75
N VAL A 71 0.21 -31.72 -1.72
CA VAL A 71 0.25 -30.91 -0.49
C VAL A 71 -1.14 -30.74 0.12
N ALA A 72 -2.17 -30.51 -0.70
CA ALA A 72 -3.54 -30.36 -0.20
C ALA A 72 -4.13 -31.65 0.41
N GLU A 73 -3.69 -32.82 -0.04
CA GLU A 73 -4.15 -34.14 0.43
C GLU A 73 -3.31 -34.71 1.58
N ASN A 74 -2.11 -34.17 1.83
CA ASN A 74 -1.14 -34.65 2.82
C ASN A 74 -0.76 -33.51 3.79
N PRO A 75 -1.50 -33.33 4.91
CA PRO A 75 -1.36 -32.19 5.82
C PRO A 75 0.01 -32.00 6.47
N GLU A 76 0.87 -33.02 6.42
CA GLU A 76 2.25 -32.97 6.87
C GLU A 76 3.20 -32.24 5.90
N PHE A 77 2.71 -31.89 4.71
CA PHE A 77 3.37 -30.98 3.78
C PHE A 77 2.59 -29.67 3.72
N THR A 78 3.30 -28.55 3.70
CA THR A 78 2.70 -27.21 3.63
C THR A 78 3.24 -26.38 2.49
N THR A 79 4.34 -26.81 1.86
CA THR A 79 5.06 -26.01 0.85
C THR A 79 5.29 -26.79 -0.43
N VAL A 80 4.96 -26.18 -1.58
CA VAL A 80 5.50 -26.54 -2.89
C VAL A 80 6.61 -25.54 -3.23
N TYR A 81 7.80 -26.03 -3.60
CA TYR A 81 8.98 -25.22 -3.86
C TYR A 81 9.48 -25.38 -5.30
N LEU A 82 9.49 -24.30 -6.07
CA LEU A 82 9.97 -24.23 -7.44
C LEU A 82 11.50 -24.01 -7.47
N LYS A 83 12.23 -24.97 -8.01
CA LYS A 83 13.69 -24.92 -8.14
C LYS A 83 14.13 -24.08 -9.34
N GLY A 84 14.93 -23.05 -9.08
CA GLY A 84 15.64 -22.30 -10.10
C GLY A 84 16.88 -23.06 -10.62
N PRO A 85 17.47 -22.62 -11.76
CA PRO A 85 17.08 -21.49 -12.59
C PRO A 85 16.13 -21.90 -13.74
N ASN A 86 15.12 -22.72 -13.44
CA ASN A 86 14.21 -23.25 -14.46
C ASN A 86 13.10 -22.25 -14.81
N THR A 87 12.73 -22.21 -16.09
CA THR A 87 11.49 -21.58 -16.56
C THR A 87 10.41 -22.63 -16.70
N TYR A 88 9.30 -22.42 -16.03
CA TYR A 88 8.10 -23.25 -16.03
C TYR A 88 7.08 -22.62 -16.98
N VAL A 89 6.95 -23.16 -18.19
CA VAL A 89 6.06 -22.62 -19.22
C VAL A 89 4.67 -23.22 -19.05
N ILE A 90 3.66 -22.35 -18.89
CA ILE A 90 2.29 -22.80 -18.59
C ILE A 90 1.29 -22.47 -19.70
N SER A 91 0.34 -23.39 -19.88
CA SER A 91 -0.78 -23.30 -20.84
C SER A 91 -2.17 -23.48 -20.20
N ASP A 92 -2.22 -23.80 -18.91
CA ASP A 92 -3.41 -23.75 -18.06
C ASP A 92 -3.04 -23.14 -16.68
N LYS A 93 -4.04 -22.95 -15.83
CA LYS A 93 -3.93 -22.33 -14.52
C LYS A 93 -3.22 -23.24 -13.52
N ILE A 94 -2.43 -22.61 -12.65
CA ILE A 94 -1.95 -23.20 -11.39
C ILE A 94 -3.02 -22.96 -10.32
N ARG A 95 -3.36 -23.99 -9.53
CA ARG A 95 -4.43 -23.96 -8.53
C ARG A 95 -3.87 -24.27 -7.14
N ILE A 96 -3.90 -23.28 -6.25
CA ILE A 96 -3.39 -23.40 -4.87
C ILE A 96 -4.51 -23.66 -3.86
N GLY A 97 -4.26 -24.56 -2.90
CA GLY A 97 -5.22 -25.00 -1.89
C GLY A 97 -5.14 -24.23 -0.57
N ASN A 98 -5.82 -24.76 0.45
CA ASN A 98 -5.75 -24.22 1.82
C ASN A 98 -4.37 -24.52 2.44
N ASN A 99 -3.93 -23.67 3.38
CA ASN A 99 -2.74 -23.92 4.21
C ASN A 99 -1.50 -24.26 3.38
N THR A 100 -1.37 -23.64 2.21
CA THR A 100 -0.36 -23.98 1.21
C THR A 100 0.52 -22.77 0.92
N ALA A 101 1.83 -23.00 0.90
CA ALA A 101 2.80 -22.06 0.40
C ALA A 101 3.33 -22.52 -0.97
N LEU A 102 3.24 -21.67 -1.99
CA LEU A 102 3.97 -21.83 -3.24
C LEU A 102 5.19 -20.91 -3.19
N LYS A 103 6.37 -21.50 -3.03
CA LYS A 103 7.64 -20.79 -2.90
C LYS A 103 8.57 -21.15 -4.06
N GLY A 104 9.65 -20.40 -4.25
CA GLY A 104 10.68 -20.78 -5.20
C GLY A 104 12.00 -20.07 -5.00
N ASP A 105 13.00 -20.50 -5.75
CA ASP A 105 14.24 -19.74 -5.90
C ASP A 105 13.98 -18.45 -6.69
N PRO A 106 14.72 -17.34 -6.44
CA PRO A 106 14.58 -16.10 -7.22
C PRO A 106 14.90 -16.22 -8.71
N THR A 107 15.44 -17.38 -9.13
CA THR A 107 15.75 -17.70 -10.53
C THR A 107 14.73 -18.66 -11.16
N ALA A 108 13.72 -19.11 -10.41
CA ALA A 108 12.58 -19.83 -10.96
C ALA A 108 11.61 -18.84 -11.60
N VAL A 109 11.13 -19.16 -12.81
CA VAL A 109 10.23 -18.28 -13.58
C VAL A 109 8.98 -19.06 -13.96
N ILE A 110 7.79 -18.60 -13.56
CA ILE A 110 6.54 -19.04 -14.19
C ILE A 110 6.27 -18.14 -15.39
N LYS A 111 6.15 -18.71 -16.58
CA LYS A 111 5.96 -17.96 -17.82
C LYS A 111 4.70 -18.41 -18.56
N LEU A 112 3.84 -17.47 -18.93
CA LEU A 112 2.71 -17.76 -19.82
C LEU A 112 3.23 -18.13 -21.22
N LYS A 113 2.70 -19.18 -21.86
CA LYS A 113 3.06 -19.54 -23.24
C LYS A 113 2.73 -18.43 -24.25
N ASP A 114 3.36 -18.48 -25.42
CA ASP A 114 2.99 -17.66 -26.56
C ASP A 114 1.62 -18.05 -27.11
N ASN A 115 0.89 -17.07 -27.65
CA ASN A 115 -0.45 -17.26 -28.24
C ASN A 115 -1.33 -18.11 -27.31
N ALA A 116 -1.39 -17.74 -26.03
CA ALA A 116 -2.12 -18.50 -25.02
C ALA A 116 -3.61 -18.61 -25.39
N ASP A 117 -4.16 -17.56 -26.02
CA ASP A 117 -5.56 -17.44 -26.44
C ASP A 117 -6.57 -17.81 -25.34
N TRP A 118 -6.24 -17.43 -24.10
CA TRP A 118 -7.15 -17.66 -22.98
C TRP A 118 -8.33 -16.71 -23.02
N PRO A 119 -9.51 -17.15 -22.56
CA PRO A 119 -10.65 -16.27 -22.38
C PRO A 119 -10.37 -15.19 -21.33
N HIS A 120 -11.13 -14.10 -21.43
CA HIS A 120 -11.19 -13.01 -20.46
C HIS A 120 -11.34 -13.52 -19.00
N GLN A 121 -10.73 -12.81 -18.03
CA GLN A 121 -10.74 -13.12 -16.59
C GLN A 121 -10.07 -14.43 -16.18
N ARG A 122 -9.24 -15.03 -17.06
CA ARG A 122 -8.50 -16.24 -16.74
C ARG A 122 -7.08 -15.88 -16.23
N PRO A 123 -6.76 -16.14 -14.96
CA PRO A 123 -5.45 -15.84 -14.37
C PRO A 123 -4.44 -16.99 -14.55
N LEU A 124 -3.16 -16.73 -14.34
CA LEU A 124 -2.12 -17.76 -14.28
C LEU A 124 -2.24 -18.60 -12.99
N ILE A 125 -2.36 -17.95 -11.82
CA ILE A 125 -2.52 -18.60 -10.52
C ILE A 125 -3.88 -18.25 -9.92
N THR A 126 -4.59 -19.25 -9.40
CA THR A 126 -5.91 -19.09 -8.77
C THR A 126 -6.14 -20.12 -7.66
N GLN A 127 -7.25 -20.01 -6.93
CA GLN A 127 -7.62 -20.92 -5.86
C GLN A 127 -8.16 -22.25 -6.39
N MET A 128 -7.95 -23.34 -5.65
CA MET A 128 -8.50 -24.66 -5.98
C MET A 128 -10.03 -24.71 -5.86
N LYS A 129 -10.58 -24.13 -4.79
CA LYS A 129 -12.00 -24.20 -4.47
C LYS A 129 -12.70 -22.93 -4.95
N SER A 130 -13.76 -23.07 -5.73
CA SER A 130 -14.57 -21.92 -6.18
C SER A 130 -15.23 -21.16 -5.02
N SER A 131 -15.42 -21.82 -3.87
CA SER A 131 -15.93 -21.19 -2.64
C SER A 131 -14.91 -20.31 -1.93
N GLY A 132 -13.63 -20.38 -2.31
CA GLY A 132 -12.55 -19.74 -1.57
C GLY A 132 -11.59 -20.71 -0.90
N ASN A 133 -10.39 -20.21 -0.61
CA ASN A 133 -9.32 -20.90 0.11
C ASN A 133 -8.68 -19.97 1.13
N GLN A 134 -8.01 -20.51 2.15
CA GLN A 134 -7.41 -19.71 3.23
C GLN A 134 -5.97 -20.11 3.52
N ASN A 135 -5.22 -19.19 4.14
CA ASN A 135 -3.84 -19.39 4.57
C ASN A 135 -2.93 -19.74 3.37
N ILE A 136 -2.89 -18.83 2.40
CA ILE A 136 -2.11 -18.96 1.17
C ILE A 136 -0.86 -18.09 1.26
N THR A 137 0.30 -18.66 0.94
CA THR A 137 1.53 -17.88 0.74
C THR A 137 2.06 -18.10 -0.66
N ILE A 138 2.43 -17.03 -1.36
CA ILE A 138 3.18 -17.10 -2.63
C ILE A 138 4.41 -16.21 -2.51
N SER A 139 5.61 -16.79 -2.64
CA SER A 139 6.83 -15.99 -2.47
C SER A 139 8.09 -16.48 -3.16
N GLY A 140 8.97 -15.52 -3.50
CA GLY A 140 10.38 -15.76 -3.77
C GLY A 140 10.78 -16.08 -5.21
N PHE A 141 9.84 -16.08 -6.17
CA PHE A 141 10.12 -16.41 -7.57
C PHE A 141 9.55 -15.36 -8.54
N GLU A 142 9.85 -15.52 -9.82
CA GLU A 142 9.42 -14.62 -10.91
C GLU A 142 8.15 -15.11 -11.60
N ILE A 143 7.27 -14.19 -11.97
CA ILE A 143 6.15 -14.46 -12.88
C ILE A 143 6.24 -13.51 -14.09
N ASP A 144 6.48 -14.10 -15.25
CA ASP A 144 6.49 -13.45 -16.57
C ASP A 144 5.12 -13.64 -17.24
N GLY A 145 4.36 -12.55 -17.35
CA GLY A 145 3.07 -12.54 -18.04
C GLY A 145 3.16 -12.67 -19.56
N ASN A 146 4.37 -12.62 -20.12
CA ASN A 146 4.70 -12.81 -21.53
C ASN A 146 3.89 -11.93 -22.50
N TYR A 147 3.82 -10.63 -22.22
CA TYR A 147 3.12 -9.62 -23.02
C TYR A 147 3.50 -9.69 -24.51
N GLU A 148 4.80 -9.72 -24.83
CA GLU A 148 5.28 -9.73 -26.22
C GLU A 148 4.82 -10.98 -26.99
N GLY A 149 4.69 -12.13 -26.31
CA GLY A 149 4.16 -13.37 -26.89
C GLY A 149 2.63 -13.41 -27.03
N ASN A 150 1.92 -12.40 -26.50
CA ASN A 150 0.46 -12.35 -26.43
C ASN A 150 -0.14 -10.97 -26.80
N THR A 151 0.54 -10.23 -27.68
CA THR A 151 0.17 -8.86 -28.10
C THR A 151 -1.22 -8.73 -28.75
N GLU A 152 -1.86 -9.85 -29.11
CA GLU A 152 -3.23 -9.88 -29.63
C GLU A 152 -4.29 -9.51 -28.57
N LYS A 153 -3.96 -9.53 -27.27
CA LYS A 153 -4.88 -9.16 -26.20
C LYS A 153 -4.74 -7.70 -25.79
N MET A 154 -5.84 -7.09 -25.37
CA MET A 154 -5.85 -5.74 -24.84
C MET A 154 -5.34 -5.73 -23.39
N ARG A 155 -4.47 -4.77 -23.06
CA ARG A 155 -4.04 -4.51 -21.67
C ARG A 155 -5.15 -3.87 -20.88
N GLY A 156 -5.20 -4.13 -19.58
CA GLY A 156 -6.21 -3.54 -18.69
C GLY A 156 -7.59 -4.15 -18.81
N ASP A 157 -7.78 -5.08 -19.76
CA ASP A 157 -9.07 -5.68 -20.09
C ASP A 157 -9.21 -7.08 -19.50
N GLY A 158 -8.67 -7.32 -18.30
CA GLY A 158 -8.83 -8.57 -17.55
C GLY A 158 -8.17 -9.82 -18.12
N TYR A 159 -7.29 -9.70 -19.11
CA TYR A 159 -6.47 -10.81 -19.62
C TYR A 159 -5.21 -11.01 -18.79
N TYR A 160 -4.89 -12.28 -18.52
CA TYR A 160 -3.60 -12.72 -17.98
C TYR A 160 -3.19 -12.10 -16.64
N ASN A 161 -4.16 -11.81 -15.76
CA ASN A 161 -3.86 -11.52 -14.35
C ASN A 161 -2.92 -12.60 -13.79
N LEU A 162 -1.81 -12.20 -13.18
CA LEU A 162 -0.81 -13.14 -12.72
C LEU A 162 -1.38 -14.00 -11.59
N ILE A 163 -2.03 -13.36 -10.62
CA ILE A 163 -2.70 -14.00 -9.50
C ILE A 163 -4.11 -13.43 -9.38
N HIS A 164 -5.13 -14.30 -9.34
CA HIS A 164 -6.50 -13.89 -9.07
C HIS A 164 -7.19 -14.83 -8.09
N PHE A 165 -7.63 -14.27 -6.97
CA PHE A 165 -8.35 -14.95 -5.91
C PHE A 165 -9.75 -14.37 -5.67
N ILE A 166 -10.68 -15.22 -5.28
CA ILE A 166 -12.04 -14.85 -4.87
C ILE A 166 -12.35 -15.60 -3.58
N ASN A 167 -12.93 -14.92 -2.58
CA ASN A 167 -13.28 -15.47 -1.27
C ASN A 167 -12.06 -16.10 -0.56
N CYS A 168 -10.89 -15.46 -0.63
CA CYS A 168 -9.67 -16.01 -0.05
C CYS A 168 -9.15 -15.16 1.11
N ASP A 169 -8.87 -15.82 2.23
CA ASP A 169 -8.47 -15.16 3.48
C ASP A 169 -7.05 -15.54 3.89
N ASN A 170 -6.38 -14.64 4.62
CA ASN A 170 -5.00 -14.81 5.06
C ASN A 170 -4.07 -15.11 3.88
N VAL A 171 -4.05 -14.21 2.90
CA VAL A 171 -3.22 -14.32 1.69
C VAL A 171 -1.97 -13.47 1.86
N ASN A 172 -0.80 -14.07 1.69
CA ASN A 172 0.48 -13.38 1.72
C ASN A 172 1.25 -13.53 0.40
N ILE A 173 1.45 -12.43 -0.32
CA ILE A 173 2.25 -12.36 -1.55
C ILE A 173 3.49 -11.51 -1.28
N SER A 174 4.67 -12.14 -1.34
CA SER A 174 5.90 -11.42 -0.99
C SER A 174 7.15 -11.84 -1.76
N ASN A 175 8.12 -10.94 -1.85
CA ASN A 175 9.41 -11.21 -2.49
C ASN A 175 9.25 -11.71 -3.95
N MET A 176 8.23 -11.24 -4.65
CA MET A 176 7.94 -11.62 -6.03
C MET A 176 8.54 -10.63 -7.01
N TYR A 177 8.97 -11.12 -8.17
CA TYR A 177 9.17 -10.28 -9.35
C TYR A 177 8.04 -10.57 -10.35
N MET A 178 7.19 -9.57 -10.60
CA MET A 178 6.00 -9.71 -11.44
C MET A 178 6.09 -8.73 -12.60
N HIS A 179 6.09 -9.22 -13.84
CA HIS A 179 6.29 -8.33 -14.97
C HIS A 179 5.61 -8.75 -16.27
N ASP A 180 5.52 -7.78 -17.18
CA ASP A 180 5.14 -7.95 -18.58
C ASP A 180 3.83 -8.74 -18.77
N SER A 181 2.80 -8.41 -17.98
CA SER A 181 1.45 -8.96 -18.14
C SER A 181 0.51 -7.98 -18.83
N HIS A 182 -0.58 -8.47 -19.42
CA HIS A 182 -1.71 -7.64 -19.84
C HIS A 182 -2.63 -7.21 -18.67
N GLY A 183 -2.54 -7.90 -17.52
CA GLY A 183 -3.49 -7.76 -16.42
C GLY A 183 -2.83 -7.32 -15.11
N ASP A 184 -3.50 -7.70 -14.02
CA ASP A 184 -3.15 -7.39 -12.64
C ASP A 184 -2.02 -8.30 -12.11
N GLY A 185 -1.26 -7.82 -11.12
CA GLY A 185 -0.30 -8.63 -10.36
C GLY A 185 -1.03 -9.57 -9.40
N LEU A 186 -1.61 -8.99 -8.34
CA LEU A 186 -2.62 -9.64 -7.51
C LEU A 186 -3.97 -8.95 -7.68
N ARG A 187 -4.95 -9.67 -8.21
CA ARG A 187 -6.37 -9.31 -8.10
C ARG A 187 -7.03 -10.17 -7.03
N ILE A 188 -7.76 -9.56 -6.10
CA ILE A 188 -8.47 -10.31 -5.07
C ILE A 188 -9.84 -9.72 -4.78
N LYS A 189 -10.85 -10.58 -4.69
CA LYS A 189 -12.24 -10.20 -4.38
C LYS A 189 -12.74 -10.90 -3.12
N ASP A 190 -13.48 -10.17 -2.29
CA ASP A 190 -14.19 -10.71 -1.12
C ASP A 190 -13.26 -11.46 -0.15
N GLY A 191 -12.05 -10.95 0.10
CA GLY A 191 -11.06 -11.57 0.98
C GLY A 191 -10.74 -10.75 2.22
N GLU A 192 -10.21 -11.41 3.25
CA GLU A 192 -9.78 -10.81 4.49
C GLU A 192 -8.30 -11.09 4.80
N ASN A 193 -7.59 -10.12 5.42
CA ASN A 193 -6.19 -10.24 5.85
C ASN A 193 -5.24 -10.50 4.68
N ILE A 194 -5.15 -9.51 3.79
CA ILE A 194 -4.34 -9.58 2.57
C ILE A 194 -3.05 -8.80 2.77
N LYS A 195 -1.91 -9.47 2.54
CA LYS A 195 -0.57 -8.89 2.66
C LYS A 195 0.16 -8.95 1.32
N PHE A 196 0.60 -7.80 0.84
CA PHE A 196 1.26 -7.67 -0.46
C PHE A 196 2.54 -6.84 -0.32
N HIS A 197 3.69 -7.49 -0.20
CA HIS A 197 4.89 -6.78 0.26
C HIS A 197 6.23 -7.26 -0.31
N ASP A 198 7.24 -6.39 -0.24
CA ASP A 198 8.60 -6.68 -0.73
C ASP A 198 8.63 -7.13 -2.21
N ASN A 199 7.65 -6.70 -3.01
CA ASN A 199 7.54 -7.12 -4.41
C ASN A 199 8.17 -6.09 -5.35
N ARG A 200 8.73 -6.58 -6.46
CA ARG A 200 9.10 -5.78 -7.62
C ARG A 200 8.08 -6.00 -8.73
N ILE A 201 7.46 -4.92 -9.18
CA ILE A 201 6.42 -4.95 -10.21
C ILE A 201 6.86 -4.08 -11.38
N TYR A 202 6.84 -4.65 -12.58
CA TYR A 202 7.36 -3.98 -13.76
C TYR A 202 6.46 -4.19 -14.98
N LYS A 203 5.93 -3.10 -15.54
CA LYS A 203 5.17 -3.11 -16.81
C LYS A 203 3.93 -4.01 -16.83
N LEU A 204 3.20 -4.13 -15.71
CA LEU A 204 1.90 -4.79 -15.72
C LEU A 204 0.86 -3.95 -16.47
N GLY A 205 -0.01 -4.62 -17.21
CA GLY A 205 -1.01 -4.00 -18.07
C GLY A 205 -2.21 -3.42 -17.33
N HIS A 206 -2.33 -3.63 -16.02
CA HIS A 206 -3.34 -2.99 -15.17
C HIS A 206 -2.77 -2.60 -13.80
N ASP A 207 -3.21 -3.24 -12.70
CA ASP A 207 -2.82 -2.87 -11.34
C ASP A 207 -1.75 -3.83 -10.74
N GLY A 208 -0.88 -3.32 -9.86
CA GLY A 208 0.02 -4.19 -9.08
C GLY A 208 -0.76 -5.04 -8.07
N LEU A 209 -1.53 -4.37 -7.22
CA LEU A 209 -2.54 -4.95 -6.33
C LEU A 209 -3.90 -4.33 -6.66
N TYR A 210 -4.92 -5.16 -6.87
CA TYR A 210 -6.32 -4.76 -6.97
C TYR A 210 -7.18 -5.54 -5.97
N ALA A 211 -7.48 -4.91 -4.84
CA ALA A 211 -8.37 -5.47 -3.82
C ALA A 211 -9.80 -4.94 -4.00
N ILE A 212 -10.76 -5.85 -4.09
CA ILE A 212 -12.17 -5.57 -4.36
C ILE A 212 -12.99 -6.15 -3.22
N GLU A 213 -13.77 -5.31 -2.53
CA GLU A 213 -14.67 -5.76 -1.46
C GLU A 213 -13.94 -6.54 -0.33
N CYS A 214 -12.68 -6.18 -0.05
CA CYS A 214 -11.82 -6.85 0.92
C CYS A 214 -11.78 -6.13 2.28
N GLN A 215 -11.30 -6.82 3.31
CA GLN A 215 -11.05 -6.26 4.65
C GLN A 215 -9.60 -6.55 5.08
N ASN A 216 -9.00 -5.64 5.85
CA ASN A 216 -7.64 -5.80 6.40
C ASN A 216 -6.59 -6.01 5.29
N VAL A 217 -6.33 -4.97 4.50
CA VAL A 217 -5.38 -5.04 3.38
C VAL A 217 -4.16 -4.19 3.68
N GLU A 218 -2.99 -4.81 3.66
CA GLU A 218 -1.70 -4.15 3.82
C GLU A 218 -0.84 -4.34 2.57
N ALA A 219 -0.27 -3.25 2.06
CA ALA A 219 0.72 -3.30 1.00
C ALA A 219 1.93 -2.41 1.33
N TRP A 220 3.11 -3.02 1.44
CA TRP A 220 4.30 -2.29 1.85
C TRP A 220 5.60 -2.73 1.22
N ASN A 221 6.57 -1.81 1.20
CA ASN A 221 7.91 -2.04 0.64
C ASN A 221 7.90 -2.61 -0.79
N ASN A 222 6.88 -2.26 -1.58
CA ASN A 222 6.83 -2.63 -2.99
C ASN A 222 7.55 -1.58 -3.83
N ASN A 223 8.28 -2.03 -4.86
CA ASN A 223 8.83 -1.19 -5.91
C ASN A 223 8.01 -1.41 -7.18
N VAL A 224 7.23 -0.40 -7.57
CA VAL A 224 6.25 -0.55 -8.65
C VAL A 224 6.48 0.50 -9.73
N ARG A 225 6.75 0.01 -10.94
CA ARG A 225 6.64 0.82 -12.14
C ARG A 225 5.22 0.66 -12.72
N CYS A 226 4.39 1.68 -12.56
CA CYS A 226 3.08 1.76 -13.20
C CYS A 226 3.22 1.87 -14.73
N LYS A 227 2.31 1.21 -15.44
CA LYS A 227 2.16 1.31 -16.90
C LYS A 227 0.76 1.79 -17.26
N THR A 228 -0.27 0.94 -17.28
CA THR A 228 -1.60 1.36 -17.74
C THR A 228 -2.44 2.04 -16.64
N ASN A 229 -2.42 1.49 -15.41
CA ASN A 229 -3.27 1.93 -14.33
C ASN A 229 -2.47 2.15 -13.02
N SER A 230 -2.85 1.52 -11.90
CA SER A 230 -2.32 1.86 -10.57
C SER A 230 -1.26 0.89 -10.07
N ALA A 231 -0.39 1.31 -9.17
CA ALA A 231 0.41 0.37 -8.40
C ALA A 231 -0.48 -0.40 -7.44
N LEU A 232 -1.31 0.34 -6.70
CA LEU A 232 -2.19 -0.19 -5.67
C LEU A 232 -3.59 0.39 -5.86
N ARG A 233 -4.58 -0.48 -5.95
CA ARG A 233 -5.98 -0.10 -6.06
C ARG A 233 -6.82 -0.84 -5.03
N ILE A 234 -7.68 -0.10 -4.35
CA ILE A 234 -8.78 -0.66 -3.59
C ILE A 234 -10.11 -0.21 -4.15
N TRP A 235 -11.07 -1.13 -4.14
CA TRP A 235 -12.46 -0.85 -4.47
C TRP A 235 -13.37 -1.40 -3.37
N ASN A 236 -14.18 -0.55 -2.74
CA ASN A 236 -15.13 -0.94 -1.69
C ASN A 236 -14.51 -1.82 -0.58
N SER A 237 -13.24 -1.55 -0.24
CA SER A 237 -12.45 -2.32 0.73
C SER A 237 -12.05 -1.43 1.91
N ASN A 238 -11.96 -1.98 3.12
CA ASN A 238 -11.72 -1.21 4.35
C ASN A 238 -10.60 -1.81 5.23
N HIS A 239 -10.16 -1.05 6.24
CA HIS A 239 -9.03 -1.39 7.12
C HIS A 239 -7.74 -1.52 6.30
N ILE A 240 -7.31 -0.42 5.71
CA ILE A 240 -6.28 -0.41 4.67
C ILE A 240 -5.04 0.32 5.15
N LYS A 241 -3.86 -0.28 4.92
CA LYS A 241 -2.56 0.39 5.15
C LYS A 241 -1.64 0.23 3.96
N PHE A 242 -1.31 1.33 3.30
CA PHE A 242 -0.34 1.36 2.21
C PHE A 242 0.88 2.18 2.61
N TYR A 243 2.03 1.53 2.75
CA TYR A 243 3.20 2.20 3.32
C TYR A 243 4.57 1.78 2.81
N ASN A 244 5.54 2.67 2.89
CA ASN A 244 6.93 2.42 2.46
C ASN A 244 7.05 1.94 0.99
N ASN A 245 6.07 2.23 0.13
CA ASN A 245 6.14 1.85 -1.28
C ASN A 245 6.89 2.91 -2.09
N THR A 246 7.60 2.44 -3.12
CA THR A 246 8.18 3.29 -4.17
C THR A 246 7.38 3.08 -5.45
N ILE A 247 6.66 4.11 -5.88
CA ILE A 247 5.74 4.04 -7.03
C ILE A 247 6.16 5.09 -8.05
N TYR A 248 6.36 4.66 -9.28
CA TYR A 248 6.77 5.53 -10.36
C TYR A 248 6.30 5.07 -11.72
N THR A 249 6.49 5.91 -12.72
CA THR A 249 6.29 5.58 -14.12
C THR A 249 7.52 6.00 -14.93
N GLU A 250 7.74 5.37 -16.07
CA GLU A 250 8.64 5.88 -17.10
C GLU A 250 7.80 6.48 -18.24
N PHE A 251 8.27 7.61 -18.80
CA PHE A 251 7.53 8.36 -19.81
C PHE A 251 7.50 7.68 -21.18
N GLU A 252 6.63 6.68 -21.31
CA GLU A 252 6.31 5.97 -22.55
C GLU A 252 4.94 6.42 -23.11
N ASP A 253 4.65 6.13 -24.38
CA ASP A 253 3.39 6.56 -25.01
C ASP A 253 2.15 5.86 -24.45
N ASP A 254 2.34 4.76 -23.71
CA ASP A 254 1.30 3.94 -23.12
C ASP A 254 1.30 3.92 -21.58
N ALA A 255 2.04 4.84 -20.97
CA ALA A 255 1.96 5.11 -19.55
C ALA A 255 0.65 5.85 -19.19
N GLY A 256 0.06 5.53 -18.04
CA GLY A 256 -1.27 5.94 -17.64
C GLY A 256 -1.55 5.67 -16.16
N GLY A 257 -2.73 6.13 -15.71
CA GLY A 257 -3.26 5.84 -14.37
C GLY A 257 -2.64 6.61 -13.21
N PRO A 258 -3.30 6.59 -12.03
CA PRO A 258 -2.74 7.14 -10.81
C PRO A 258 -1.67 6.21 -10.21
N GLY A 259 -0.87 6.70 -9.25
CA GLY A 259 0.01 5.83 -8.47
C GLY A 259 -0.78 4.89 -7.55
N ILE A 260 -1.66 5.46 -6.72
CA ILE A 260 -2.59 4.73 -5.85
C ILE A 260 -4.01 5.17 -6.15
N GLN A 261 -4.94 4.21 -6.23
CA GLN A 261 -6.37 4.48 -6.40
C GLN A 261 -7.18 3.96 -5.20
N ILE A 262 -7.93 4.85 -4.58
CA ILE A 262 -8.90 4.56 -3.53
C ILE A 262 -10.29 4.85 -4.08
N GLN A 263 -11.08 3.80 -4.30
CA GLN A 263 -12.36 3.91 -4.97
C GLN A 263 -13.50 3.35 -4.12
N TYR A 264 -14.42 4.22 -3.75
CA TYR A 264 -15.73 3.85 -3.23
C TYR A 264 -16.78 4.02 -4.34
N ILE A 265 -17.63 3.01 -4.51
CA ILE A 265 -18.80 3.09 -5.38
C ILE A 265 -20.00 2.58 -4.60
N ARG A 266 -20.96 3.47 -4.34
CA ARG A 266 -22.27 3.06 -3.86
C ARG A 266 -23.04 2.43 -5.01
N THR A 267 -23.25 1.12 -4.92
CA THR A 267 -24.19 0.40 -5.79
C THR A 267 -25.53 0.28 -5.04
N SER A 268 -26.08 -0.92 -4.87
CA SER A 268 -27.28 -1.15 -4.05
C SER A 268 -26.96 -1.35 -2.56
N GLU A 269 -25.75 -1.78 -2.21
CA GLU A 269 -25.36 -2.08 -0.83
C GLU A 269 -24.28 -1.12 -0.31
N ALA A 270 -24.38 -0.77 0.98
CA ALA A 270 -23.41 0.03 1.69
C ALA A 270 -22.18 -0.82 2.04
N ARG A 271 -20.98 -0.33 1.73
CA ARG A 271 -19.70 -0.97 2.08
C ARG A 271 -18.74 0.08 2.65
N PRO A 272 -18.77 0.33 3.97
CA PRO A 272 -18.03 1.43 4.56
C PRO A 272 -16.53 1.38 4.24
N MET A 273 -15.99 2.52 3.82
CA MET A 273 -14.57 2.82 3.63
C MET A 273 -14.23 3.99 4.55
N ASN A 274 -13.85 3.69 5.79
CA ASN A 274 -13.68 4.66 6.87
C ASN A 274 -12.46 4.42 7.78
N ASP A 275 -11.57 3.52 7.36
CA ASP A 275 -10.30 3.22 8.02
C ASP A 275 -9.25 2.92 6.94
N ILE A 276 -8.62 3.99 6.44
CA ILE A 276 -7.65 3.94 5.34
C ILE A 276 -6.47 4.86 5.70
N GLU A 277 -5.27 4.29 5.73
CA GLU A 277 -4.03 4.98 6.07
C GLU A 277 -2.99 4.78 4.94
N ILE A 278 -2.46 5.88 4.40
CA ILE A 278 -1.47 5.88 3.32
C ILE A 278 -0.27 6.70 3.75
N TYR A 279 0.87 6.06 3.99
CA TYR A 279 1.99 6.74 4.63
C TYR A 279 3.38 6.27 4.26
N ASN A 280 4.38 7.13 4.42
CA ASN A 280 5.78 6.81 4.14
C ASN A 280 6.07 6.35 2.69
N ASN A 281 5.17 6.61 1.74
CA ASN A 281 5.39 6.26 0.34
C ASN A 281 6.19 7.35 -0.39
N THR A 282 6.94 6.94 -1.41
CA THR A 282 7.55 7.85 -2.39
C THR A 282 6.88 7.60 -3.74
N ILE A 283 6.12 8.58 -4.21
CA ILE A 283 5.30 8.50 -5.41
C ILE A 283 5.75 9.58 -6.37
N TYR A 284 6.22 9.20 -7.56
CA TYR A 284 6.82 10.18 -8.45
C TYR A 284 6.66 9.90 -9.94
N ASP A 285 6.75 10.97 -10.73
CA ASP A 285 6.70 10.93 -12.20
C ASP A 285 5.50 10.14 -12.76
N THR A 286 4.41 10.07 -11.99
CA THR A 286 3.19 9.38 -12.42
C THR A 286 2.53 10.15 -13.56
N TYR A 287 1.92 9.43 -14.50
CA TYR A 287 1.13 10.06 -15.57
C TYR A 287 -0.15 10.65 -15.00
N GLY A 288 -0.99 9.83 -14.36
CA GLY A 288 -2.13 10.32 -13.60
C GLY A 288 -1.71 10.93 -12.27
N PRO A 289 -2.69 11.13 -11.36
CA PRO A 289 -2.42 11.63 -10.02
C PRO A 289 -1.45 10.74 -9.24
N GLY A 290 -0.73 11.28 -8.26
CA GLY A 290 -0.02 10.44 -7.30
C GLY A 290 -0.98 9.53 -6.55
N ILE A 291 -2.05 10.12 -6.01
CA ILE A 291 -3.21 9.41 -5.42
C ILE A 291 -4.50 9.91 -6.04
N TRP A 292 -5.40 8.99 -6.38
CA TRP A 292 -6.78 9.28 -6.75
C TRP A 292 -7.75 8.70 -5.71
N LEU A 293 -8.43 9.58 -4.97
CA LEU A 293 -9.38 9.25 -3.92
C LEU A 293 -10.80 9.64 -4.35
N ILE A 294 -11.69 8.67 -4.59
CA ILE A 294 -12.99 8.96 -5.20
C ILE A 294 -14.13 8.15 -4.61
N ALA A 295 -15.28 8.81 -4.40
CA ALA A 295 -16.53 8.18 -3.98
C ALA A 295 -17.70 8.74 -4.78
N PHE A 296 -18.49 7.85 -5.40
CA PHE A 296 -19.60 8.19 -6.29
C PHE A 296 -20.63 7.05 -6.36
N GLY A 297 -21.69 7.23 -7.16
CA GLY A 297 -22.74 6.24 -7.39
C GLY A 297 -24.10 6.66 -6.83
N GLU A 298 -24.87 5.68 -6.37
CA GLU A 298 -26.13 5.91 -5.62
C GLU A 298 -25.88 6.78 -4.37
N PRO A 299 -26.91 7.45 -3.82
CA PRO A 299 -26.74 8.28 -2.63
C PRO A 299 -26.10 7.51 -1.47
N TYR A 300 -25.09 8.11 -0.82
CA TYR A 300 -24.38 7.49 0.31
C TYR A 300 -24.21 8.44 1.49
N SER A 301 -24.19 7.87 2.69
CA SER A 301 -23.90 8.60 3.93
C SER A 301 -22.40 8.83 4.12
N LYS A 302 -22.06 9.83 4.92
CA LYS A 302 -20.70 10.11 5.39
C LYS A 302 -20.04 8.91 6.05
N THR A 303 -20.80 8.09 6.80
CA THR A 303 -20.22 6.90 7.46
C THR A 303 -19.71 5.84 6.49
N GLU A 304 -20.15 5.89 5.23
CA GLU A 304 -19.76 4.93 4.19
C GLU A 304 -18.47 5.32 3.46
N ALA A 305 -18.08 6.59 3.42
CA ALA A 305 -16.89 7.07 2.72
C ALA A 305 -16.28 8.27 3.47
N GLN A 306 -15.43 8.00 4.47
CA GLN A 306 -14.80 9.04 5.30
C GLN A 306 -13.42 8.65 5.82
N ASN A 307 -12.78 9.49 6.65
CA ASN A 307 -11.64 9.13 7.50
C ASN A 307 -10.45 8.51 6.76
N VAL A 308 -10.09 9.08 5.61
CA VAL A 308 -8.85 8.70 4.91
C VAL A 308 -7.70 9.55 5.42
N HIS A 309 -6.66 8.90 5.93
CA HIS A 309 -5.47 9.54 6.45
C HIS A 309 -4.27 9.35 5.51
N ILE A 310 -3.78 10.44 4.93
CA ILE A 310 -2.66 10.44 3.99
C ILE A 310 -1.53 11.26 4.59
N HIS A 311 -0.49 10.60 5.08
CA HIS A 311 0.54 11.31 5.82
C HIS A 311 1.95 10.85 5.54
N HIS A 312 2.93 11.75 5.73
CA HIS A 312 4.32 11.35 5.65
C HIS A 312 4.69 10.73 4.29
N ASN A 313 4.11 11.19 3.19
CA ASN A 313 4.48 10.75 1.85
C ASN A 313 5.32 11.82 1.14
N ILE A 314 6.05 11.40 0.11
CA ILE A 314 6.78 12.25 -0.81
C ILE A 314 6.14 12.13 -2.18
N PHE A 315 5.74 13.26 -2.76
CA PHE A 315 5.19 13.37 -4.11
C PHE A 315 6.06 14.29 -4.96
N TYR A 316 6.58 13.80 -6.09
CA TYR A 316 7.22 14.70 -7.04
C TYR A 316 6.99 14.37 -8.51
N GLY A 317 6.81 15.39 -9.34
CA GLY A 317 6.62 15.22 -10.78
C GLY A 317 5.32 14.50 -11.19
N CYS A 318 4.37 14.28 -10.27
CA CYS A 318 3.12 13.57 -10.56
C CYS A 318 2.16 14.41 -11.42
N GLY A 319 1.30 13.76 -12.21
CA GLY A 319 0.18 14.40 -12.90
C GLY A 319 0.52 14.92 -14.30
N THR A 320 1.28 14.16 -15.08
CA THR A 320 1.79 14.57 -16.40
C THR A 320 0.95 14.12 -17.60
N HIS A 321 -0.16 13.40 -17.39
CA HIS A 321 -0.94 12.77 -18.46
C HIS A 321 -1.39 13.77 -19.54
N ARG A 322 -1.39 13.33 -20.80
CA ARG A 322 -1.62 14.19 -21.97
C ARG A 322 -3.02 14.78 -22.03
N THR A 323 -4.01 13.95 -21.72
CA THR A 323 -5.42 14.27 -21.98
C THR A 323 -6.28 14.36 -20.73
N TYR A 324 -5.80 13.87 -19.57
CA TYR A 324 -6.60 13.87 -18.35
C TYR A 324 -6.65 15.28 -17.79
N ASP A 325 -7.84 15.74 -17.45
CA ASP A 325 -8.11 17.03 -16.81
C ASP A 325 -8.14 16.98 -15.28
N TRP A 326 -8.15 15.77 -14.72
CA TRP A 326 -8.07 15.47 -13.29
C TRP A 326 -6.64 14.99 -12.95
N LEU A 327 -5.76 15.91 -12.54
CA LEU A 327 -4.34 15.61 -12.24
C LEU A 327 -3.91 16.30 -10.95
N GLY A 328 -2.84 15.81 -10.32
CA GLY A 328 -2.30 16.41 -9.10
C GLY A 328 -1.36 15.46 -8.35
N GLY A 329 -0.79 15.92 -7.24
CA GLY A 329 -0.23 15.02 -6.24
C GLY A 329 -1.32 14.12 -5.67
N ILE A 330 -2.39 14.74 -5.16
CA ILE A 330 -3.61 14.07 -4.68
C ILE A 330 -4.82 14.70 -5.37
N VAL A 331 -5.65 13.85 -5.99
CA VAL A 331 -6.98 14.21 -6.50
C VAL A 331 -8.01 13.56 -5.59
N THR A 332 -8.93 14.36 -5.04
CA THR A 332 -10.04 13.86 -4.22
C THR A 332 -11.38 14.45 -4.67
N SER A 333 -12.51 13.81 -4.33
CA SER A 333 -13.84 14.38 -4.60
C SER A 333 -14.97 13.93 -3.67
N GLY A 334 -15.03 12.69 -3.21
CA GLY A 334 -16.25 12.18 -2.56
C GLY A 334 -16.09 11.62 -1.14
N PHE A 335 -14.89 11.67 -0.57
CA PHE A 335 -14.68 11.24 0.81
C PHE A 335 -14.86 12.40 1.78
N TYR A 336 -15.54 12.14 2.88
CA TYR A 336 -15.64 13.07 4.01
C TYR A 336 -14.44 12.94 4.95
N ASP A 337 -14.18 13.95 5.77
CA ASP A 337 -13.18 13.93 6.86
C ASP A 337 -11.81 13.36 6.46
N THR A 338 -11.34 13.74 5.26
CA THR A 338 -10.00 13.33 4.80
C THR A 338 -8.95 14.20 5.49
N LEU A 339 -7.88 13.57 6.00
CA LEU A 339 -6.73 14.25 6.60
C LEU A 339 -5.49 14.01 5.76
N ILE A 340 -4.90 15.09 5.25
CA ILE A 340 -3.66 15.08 4.48
C ILE A 340 -2.62 15.87 5.26
N GLU A 341 -1.68 15.18 5.91
CA GLU A 341 -0.71 15.87 6.77
C GLU A 341 0.74 15.38 6.70
N ASN A 342 1.68 16.27 7.02
CA ASN A 342 3.10 15.91 7.07
C ASN A 342 3.63 15.30 5.76
N ASN A 343 3.12 15.70 4.59
CA ASN A 343 3.65 15.26 3.30
C ASN A 343 4.59 16.31 2.70
N VAL A 344 5.39 15.90 1.72
CA VAL A 344 6.13 16.82 0.83
C VAL A 344 5.60 16.67 -0.59
N PHE A 345 5.26 17.79 -1.21
CA PHE A 345 4.87 17.90 -2.61
C PHE A 345 5.85 18.83 -3.32
N ASP A 346 6.57 18.31 -4.31
CA ASP A 346 7.54 19.07 -5.09
C ASP A 346 7.29 18.88 -6.60
N ALA A 347 7.19 19.98 -7.35
CA ALA A 347 7.04 19.93 -8.81
C ALA A 347 5.86 19.09 -9.35
N ASN A 348 4.81 18.90 -8.55
CA ASN A 348 3.59 18.22 -9.01
C ASN A 348 2.83 19.10 -10.00
N TYR A 349 2.30 18.49 -11.04
CA TYR A 349 1.55 19.17 -12.10
C TYR A 349 0.09 19.36 -11.68
N ASN A 350 -0.53 20.44 -12.16
CA ASN A 350 -1.87 20.92 -11.78
C ASN A 350 -1.96 21.48 -10.36
N ALA A 351 -1.78 20.63 -9.35
CA ALA A 351 -1.82 21.00 -7.94
C ALA A 351 -1.10 19.97 -7.08
N ALA A 352 -0.75 20.34 -5.84
CA ALA A 352 -0.38 19.34 -4.84
C ALA A 352 -1.63 18.58 -4.37
N VAL A 353 -2.69 19.29 -4.01
CA VAL A 353 -3.99 18.72 -3.62
C VAL A 353 -5.11 19.42 -4.38
N VAL A 354 -6.05 18.66 -4.94
CA VAL A 354 -7.17 19.25 -5.69
C VAL A 354 -8.48 18.47 -5.49
N TYR A 355 -9.56 19.23 -5.30
CA TYR A 355 -10.91 18.72 -5.49
C TYR A 355 -11.25 18.72 -6.99
N THR A 356 -11.32 17.54 -7.58
CA THR A 356 -11.76 17.32 -8.97
C THR A 356 -12.07 15.85 -9.20
N TYR A 357 -12.79 15.54 -10.27
CA TYR A 357 -13.04 14.18 -10.74
C TYR A 357 -13.10 14.15 -12.26
N PRO A 358 -12.96 12.98 -12.89
CA PRO A 358 -13.06 12.87 -14.35
C PRO A 358 -14.43 13.33 -14.86
N THR A 359 -14.46 14.22 -15.86
CA THR A 359 -15.70 14.70 -16.49
C THR A 359 -15.65 14.62 -18.02
N GLY A 360 -16.81 14.81 -18.65
CA GLY A 360 -16.94 14.94 -20.11
C GLY A 360 -17.38 13.67 -20.83
N SER A 361 -17.76 13.81 -22.10
CA SER A 361 -18.37 12.77 -22.95
C SER A 361 -17.47 11.57 -23.28
N ARG A 362 -16.23 11.56 -22.76
CA ARG A 362 -15.30 10.42 -22.88
C ARG A 362 -15.52 9.35 -21.82
N TYR A 363 -16.31 9.66 -20.79
CA TYR A 363 -16.64 8.74 -19.72
C TYR A 363 -18.14 8.42 -19.77
N ASP A 364 -18.47 7.15 -19.82
CA ASP A 364 -19.86 6.66 -19.71
C ASP A 364 -20.33 6.57 -18.25
N ILE A 365 -19.46 6.94 -17.31
CA ILE A 365 -19.68 6.87 -15.86
C ILE A 365 -19.77 8.29 -15.31
N ASP A 366 -20.81 8.56 -14.52
CA ASP A 366 -20.92 9.78 -13.73
C ASP A 366 -20.11 9.64 -12.44
N PHE A 367 -19.03 10.40 -12.35
CA PHE A 367 -18.13 10.44 -11.19
C PHE A 367 -18.51 11.51 -10.16
N THR A 368 -19.66 12.17 -10.34
CA THR A 368 -20.15 13.19 -9.42
C THR A 368 -20.37 12.57 -8.02
N PRO A 369 -19.75 13.14 -6.96
CA PRO A 369 -20.03 12.72 -5.59
C PRO A 369 -21.50 12.92 -5.23
N ASN A 370 -22.11 11.92 -4.58
CA ASN A 370 -23.54 11.89 -4.26
C ASN A 370 -23.78 11.60 -2.76
N GLY A 371 -23.00 12.26 -1.93
CA GLY A 371 -23.06 12.15 -0.48
C GLY A 371 -24.23 12.97 0.08
N THR A 372 -24.89 12.45 1.11
CA THR A 372 -26.12 13.06 1.64
C THR A 372 -25.93 13.92 2.90
N ASP A 373 -24.72 13.94 3.47
CA ASP A 373 -24.47 14.48 4.81
C ASP A 373 -23.77 15.86 4.81
N GLY A 374 -24.11 16.67 3.81
CA GLY A 374 -23.61 18.03 3.67
C GLY A 374 -22.26 18.12 2.94
N GLU A 375 -21.46 19.12 3.32
CA GLU A 375 -20.21 19.48 2.65
C GLU A 375 -19.12 18.42 2.87
N TYR A 376 -18.33 18.16 1.82
CA TYR A 376 -17.12 17.36 1.92
C TYR A 376 -15.96 18.21 2.43
N THR A 377 -15.36 17.81 3.53
CA THR A 377 -14.22 18.53 4.12
C THR A 377 -12.93 17.71 4.04
N THR A 378 -11.84 18.35 3.60
CA THR A 378 -10.47 17.82 3.73
C THR A 378 -9.62 18.78 4.56
N ILE A 379 -8.94 18.25 5.56
CA ILE A 379 -7.90 18.97 6.31
C ILE A 379 -6.58 18.75 5.60
N VAL A 380 -5.88 19.84 5.26
CA VAL A 380 -4.52 19.82 4.71
C VAL A 380 -3.63 20.55 5.69
N ARG A 381 -2.77 19.81 6.39
CA ARG A 381 -2.03 20.32 7.55
C ARG A 381 -0.55 19.94 7.56
N ASN A 382 0.35 20.80 8.03
CA ASN A 382 1.77 20.47 8.19
C ASN A 382 2.45 19.93 6.92
N ASN A 383 1.94 20.21 5.72
CA ASN A 383 2.57 19.77 4.48
C ASN A 383 3.58 20.81 4.01
N ILE A 384 4.62 20.38 3.30
CA ILE A 384 5.46 21.27 2.50
C ILE A 384 5.03 21.14 1.05
N ILE A 385 4.51 22.22 0.46
CA ILE A 385 4.00 22.27 -0.90
C ILE A 385 4.78 23.31 -1.69
N ILE A 386 5.65 22.82 -2.58
CA ILE A 386 6.56 23.66 -3.34
C ILE A 386 6.55 23.38 -4.83
N ASN A 387 6.96 24.41 -5.58
CA ASN A 387 7.28 24.33 -7.01
C ASN A 387 6.19 23.71 -7.89
N THR A 388 4.92 23.72 -7.48
CA THR A 388 3.87 23.08 -8.31
C THR A 388 3.85 23.68 -9.71
N LEU A 389 3.64 22.82 -10.70
CA LEU A 389 3.80 23.14 -12.11
C LEU A 389 2.43 23.24 -12.79
N ARG A 390 2.33 24.13 -13.79
CA ARG A 390 1.19 24.10 -14.71
C ARG A 390 1.16 22.75 -15.43
N ARG A 391 -0.03 22.23 -15.70
CA ARG A 391 -0.20 21.02 -16.51
C ARG A 391 0.56 21.16 -17.83
N LYS A 392 1.20 20.06 -18.27
CA LYS A 392 2.05 20.05 -19.45
C LYS A 392 1.30 20.34 -20.77
N TYR A 393 0.02 19.93 -20.84
CA TYR A 393 -0.76 19.97 -22.10
C TYR A 393 -1.96 20.93 -22.06
N ILE A 394 -2.60 21.13 -20.89
CA ILE A 394 -3.70 22.10 -20.72
C ILE A 394 -3.35 23.01 -19.53
N PRO A 395 -2.43 23.98 -19.72
CA PRO A 395 -1.78 24.70 -18.62
C PRO A 395 -2.64 25.78 -17.95
N GLU A 396 -3.68 26.28 -18.62
CA GLU A 396 -4.46 27.43 -18.15
C GLU A 396 -5.18 27.15 -16.83
N GLY A 397 -5.11 28.10 -15.89
CA GLY A 397 -5.79 27.98 -14.59
C GLY A 397 -5.25 26.89 -13.66
N THR A 398 -4.02 26.41 -13.89
CA THR A 398 -3.36 25.32 -13.14
C THR A 398 -2.02 25.73 -12.52
N GLY A 399 -1.42 24.81 -11.75
CA GLY A 399 -0.12 24.95 -11.08
C GLY A 399 -0.22 25.56 -9.68
N TYR A 400 -1.34 25.38 -8.99
CA TYR A 400 -1.52 25.93 -7.65
C TYR A 400 -0.98 24.98 -6.58
N GLY A 401 -0.87 25.41 -5.33
CA GLY A 401 -0.63 24.48 -4.22
C GLY A 401 -1.89 23.64 -3.97
N VAL A 402 -3.00 24.30 -3.62
CA VAL A 402 -4.29 23.67 -3.37
C VAL A 402 -5.37 24.28 -4.27
N ILE A 403 -6.22 23.45 -4.87
CA ILE A 403 -7.33 23.88 -5.73
C ILE A 403 -8.64 23.28 -5.26
N ASP A 404 -9.62 24.15 -5.00
CA ASP A 404 -11.01 23.75 -4.87
C ASP A 404 -11.79 24.07 -6.16
N ASN A 405 -12.20 23.05 -6.92
CA ASN A 405 -13.06 23.30 -8.09
C ASN A 405 -14.54 23.22 -7.77
N PHE A 406 -14.92 22.89 -6.53
CA PHE A 406 -16.31 22.67 -6.10
C PHE A 406 -16.65 23.43 -4.81
N PRO A 407 -16.36 24.74 -4.69
CA PRO A 407 -16.47 25.49 -3.43
C PRO A 407 -17.92 25.66 -2.90
N GLU A 408 -18.93 25.17 -3.64
CA GLU A 408 -20.32 25.16 -3.18
C GLU A 408 -20.67 23.89 -2.38
N THR A 409 -19.88 22.82 -2.52
CA THR A 409 -20.13 21.50 -1.92
C THR A 409 -18.91 20.92 -1.21
N HIS A 410 -17.75 21.57 -1.33
CA HIS A 410 -16.48 21.13 -0.80
C HIS A 410 -15.76 22.27 -0.08
N SER A 411 -14.99 21.93 0.93
CA SER A 411 -14.12 22.87 1.62
C SER A 411 -12.78 22.25 2.04
N PHE A 412 -11.73 23.06 1.96
CA PHE A 412 -10.43 22.76 2.57
C PHE A 412 -10.24 23.53 3.87
N ILE A 413 -9.79 22.83 4.91
CA ILE A 413 -9.23 23.44 6.13
C ILE A 413 -7.71 23.37 6.01
N LEU A 414 -7.07 24.54 5.86
CA LEU A 414 -5.64 24.66 5.58
C LEU A 414 -4.88 25.18 6.81
N GLU A 415 -4.04 24.35 7.42
CA GLU A 415 -3.40 24.64 8.70
C GLU A 415 -1.89 24.39 8.70
N ASN A 416 -1.08 25.43 8.93
CA ASN A 416 0.36 25.30 9.17
C ASN A 416 1.11 24.54 8.06
N ASN A 417 0.72 24.70 6.80
CA ASN A 417 1.48 24.22 5.65
C ASN A 417 2.58 25.23 5.30
N CYS A 418 3.66 24.77 4.67
CA CYS A 418 4.67 25.63 4.05
C CYS A 418 4.45 25.67 2.54
N MET A 419 4.14 26.85 2.00
CA MET A 419 3.82 27.07 0.59
C MET A 419 4.92 27.92 -0.07
N TYR A 420 5.62 27.38 -1.08
CA TYR A 420 6.74 28.11 -1.69
C TYR A 420 6.86 27.89 -3.21
N LYS A 421 6.98 28.98 -3.97
CA LYS A 421 7.22 28.96 -5.43
C LYS A 421 6.21 28.17 -6.30
N ASN A 422 4.97 28.03 -5.85
CA ASN A 422 3.89 27.41 -6.63
C ASN A 422 3.51 28.26 -7.86
N LYS A 423 3.53 27.68 -9.07
CA LYS A 423 3.54 28.44 -10.34
C LYS A 423 2.26 29.24 -10.61
N GLY A 424 1.12 28.72 -10.21
CA GLY A 424 -0.22 29.31 -10.33
C GLY A 424 -0.60 30.16 -9.13
N GLY A 425 0.10 30.01 -8.00
CA GLY A 425 -0.22 30.59 -6.71
C GLY A 425 -0.42 29.51 -5.64
N ASN A 426 -0.62 29.91 -4.39
CA ASN A 426 -0.76 28.94 -3.30
C ASN A 426 -2.14 28.30 -3.28
N TYR A 427 -3.19 29.07 -3.56
CA TYR A 427 -4.58 28.63 -3.43
C TYR A 427 -5.43 29.09 -4.61
N LYS A 428 -6.43 28.28 -4.95
CA LYS A 428 -7.53 28.65 -5.86
C LYS A 428 -8.85 28.23 -5.21
N ASN A 429 -9.76 29.20 -5.06
CA ASN A 429 -11.07 29.05 -4.41
C ASN A 429 -11.05 28.51 -2.97
N CYS A 430 -9.90 28.60 -2.30
CA CYS A 430 -9.71 28.32 -0.89
C CYS A 430 -8.68 29.30 -0.33
N THR A 431 -8.55 29.41 1.00
CA THR A 431 -7.61 30.35 1.63
C THR A 431 -7.08 29.78 2.95
N SER A 432 -5.88 30.18 3.35
CA SER A 432 -5.35 29.97 4.70
C SER A 432 -4.88 31.28 5.32
N THR A 433 -5.00 31.38 6.65
CA THR A 433 -4.36 32.42 7.47
C THR A 433 -3.24 31.86 8.36
N ALA A 434 -3.06 30.53 8.39
CA ALA A 434 -2.13 29.84 9.28
C ALA A 434 -0.87 29.32 8.56
N ASP A 435 -0.87 29.27 7.23
CA ASP A 435 0.23 28.74 6.43
C ASP A 435 1.45 29.70 6.38
N ILE A 436 2.63 29.12 6.17
CA ILE A 436 3.92 29.80 6.02
C ILE A 436 4.23 29.95 4.52
N HIS A 437 4.88 31.06 4.14
CA HIS A 437 5.14 31.41 2.73
C HIS A 437 6.62 31.67 2.44
N THR A 438 7.49 30.83 2.99
CA THR A 438 8.96 30.97 2.90
C THR A 438 9.60 29.71 2.36
N ASP A 439 10.86 29.80 1.94
CA ASP A 439 11.65 28.65 1.52
C ASP A 439 11.77 27.64 2.69
N PRO A 440 11.43 26.34 2.50
CA PRO A 440 11.58 25.33 3.54
C PRO A 440 13.05 25.00 3.84
N LEU A 441 14.00 25.42 3.01
CA LEU A 441 15.44 25.20 3.19
C LEU A 441 15.79 23.71 3.34
N PHE A 442 15.57 22.93 2.30
CA PHE A 442 15.94 21.52 2.27
C PHE A 442 17.47 21.30 2.20
N VAL A 443 17.94 20.18 2.74
CA VAL A 443 19.34 19.75 2.63
C VAL A 443 19.74 19.59 1.16
N ASN A 444 18.93 18.88 0.36
CA ASN A 444 19.16 18.74 -1.08
C ASN A 444 17.87 18.42 -1.85
N GLU A 445 17.10 19.45 -2.19
CA GLU A 445 15.87 19.35 -3.01
C GLU A 445 16.10 18.61 -4.33
N TYR A 446 17.21 18.88 -5.03
CA TYR A 446 17.52 18.27 -6.34
C TYR A 446 17.71 16.75 -6.27
N LYS A 447 18.16 16.23 -5.11
CA LYS A 447 18.29 14.78 -4.88
C LYS A 447 17.10 14.19 -4.12
N HIS A 448 16.02 14.97 -3.96
CA HIS A 448 14.84 14.60 -3.18
C HIS A 448 15.16 14.26 -1.71
N ASP A 449 16.22 14.88 -1.17
CA ASP A 449 16.53 14.86 0.26
C ASP A 449 15.84 16.06 0.92
N TYR A 450 14.62 15.79 1.38
CA TYR A 450 13.72 16.79 1.97
C TYR A 450 13.91 16.97 3.48
N HIS A 451 15.03 16.51 4.06
CA HIS A 451 15.38 16.91 5.42
C HIS A 451 15.56 18.43 5.46
N LEU A 452 15.15 19.06 6.56
CA LEU A 452 15.28 20.49 6.74
C LEU A 452 16.73 20.85 7.09
N GLN A 453 17.18 22.03 6.68
CA GLN A 453 18.40 22.62 7.22
C GLN A 453 18.12 23.15 8.63
N SER A 454 19.15 23.23 9.48
CA SER A 454 19.01 23.51 10.92
C SER A 454 18.49 24.90 11.31
N TYR A 455 18.17 25.75 10.34
CA TYR A 455 17.59 27.09 10.49
C TYR A 455 16.35 27.27 9.60
N SER A 456 15.77 26.17 9.14
CA SER A 456 14.54 26.17 8.36
C SER A 456 13.40 26.84 9.15
N PRO A 457 12.55 27.65 8.50
CA PRO A 457 11.34 28.19 9.11
C PRO A 457 10.26 27.12 9.34
N CYS A 458 10.47 25.90 8.83
CA CYS A 458 9.57 24.76 9.02
C CYS A 458 9.90 23.95 10.29
N ILE A 459 11.00 24.29 10.98
CA ILE A 459 11.34 23.66 12.25
C ILE A 459 10.44 24.19 13.37
N ASP A 460 9.89 23.30 14.19
CA ASP A 460 9.02 23.56 15.35
C ASP A 460 7.84 24.50 15.01
N ALA A 461 7.31 24.38 13.78
CA ALA A 461 6.40 25.36 13.19
C ALA A 461 5.01 24.81 12.84
N GLY A 462 4.80 23.50 13.02
CA GLY A 462 3.57 22.83 12.63
C GLY A 462 2.37 23.17 13.50
N TYR A 463 1.26 22.49 13.27
CA TYR A 463 0.01 22.73 13.96
C TYR A 463 0.16 22.47 15.47
N PRO A 464 -0.26 23.40 16.35
CA PRO A 464 0.03 23.32 17.79
C PRO A 464 -0.52 22.08 18.53
N LEU A 465 -1.50 21.37 17.97
CA LEU A 465 -2.08 20.16 18.58
C LEU A 465 -1.58 18.86 17.92
N SER A 466 -0.72 18.95 16.90
CA SER A 466 -0.08 17.77 16.33
C SER A 466 0.91 17.18 17.32
N ASP A 467 0.95 15.85 17.37
CA ASP A 467 1.95 15.12 18.16
C ASP A 467 3.36 15.39 17.60
N TYR A 468 4.32 15.56 18.50
CA TYR A 468 5.75 15.77 18.22
C TYR A 468 6.63 14.83 19.05
N SER A 469 6.04 13.91 19.81
CA SER A 469 6.72 13.08 20.81
C SER A 469 7.79 12.14 20.23
N LYS A 470 7.80 11.94 18.90
CA LYS A 470 8.80 11.13 18.21
C LYS A 470 9.97 11.96 17.65
N GLU A 471 9.92 13.29 17.74
CA GLU A 471 11.03 14.13 17.28
C GLU A 471 12.18 14.17 18.29
N PRO A 472 13.45 14.25 17.82
CA PRO A 472 14.58 14.42 18.73
C PRO A 472 14.54 15.78 19.45
N GLU A 473 14.94 15.81 20.72
CA GLU A 473 15.11 17.05 21.49
C GLU A 473 16.32 17.87 21.01
N ASP A 474 16.31 19.20 21.05
CA ASP A 474 15.26 20.12 21.54
C ASP A 474 14.28 20.49 20.40
N ASN A 475 13.03 20.05 20.50
CA ASN A 475 11.99 20.18 19.45
C ASN A 475 11.02 21.35 19.69
N GLY A 476 11.33 22.24 20.63
CA GLY A 476 10.52 23.43 20.90
C GLY A 476 9.07 23.16 21.29
N ASP A 477 8.76 21.95 21.80
CA ASP A 477 7.41 21.46 22.11
C ASP A 477 6.42 21.58 20.93
N ARG A 478 6.91 21.46 19.69
CA ARG A 478 6.10 21.63 18.49
C ARG A 478 6.62 20.83 17.30
N ILE A 479 5.71 20.22 16.54
CA ILE A 479 6.09 19.39 15.38
C ILE A 479 6.78 20.22 14.28
N ASN A 480 7.78 19.63 13.63
CA ASN A 480 8.28 20.09 12.34
C ASN A 480 7.22 19.93 11.23
N ILE A 481 7.18 20.87 10.29
CA ILE A 481 6.33 20.76 9.09
C ILE A 481 7.00 19.82 8.09
N GLY A 482 6.22 18.98 7.42
CA GLY A 482 6.65 18.12 6.32
C GLY A 482 6.87 16.66 6.71
N ARG A 483 7.47 15.91 5.77
CA ARG A 483 7.63 14.45 5.77
C ARG A 483 8.21 13.86 7.05
N TYR A 484 9.12 14.57 7.69
CA TYR A 484 9.90 14.08 8.82
C TYR A 484 9.38 14.58 10.17
N GLY A 485 8.35 15.44 10.19
CA GLY A 485 7.71 15.85 11.43
C GLY A 485 7.12 14.67 12.18
N ASN A 486 7.17 14.69 13.51
CA ASN A 486 6.81 13.58 14.40
C ASN A 486 7.50 12.25 14.03
N THR A 487 8.77 12.30 13.65
CA THR A 487 9.60 11.11 13.43
C THR A 487 10.97 11.29 14.07
N GLU A 488 11.67 10.17 14.31
CA GLU A 488 13.05 10.18 14.78
C GLU A 488 14.04 10.84 13.79
N TYR A 489 13.60 11.07 12.54
CA TYR A 489 14.36 11.70 11.46
C TYR A 489 14.14 13.22 11.38
N ALA A 490 13.32 13.78 12.28
CA ALA A 490 13.09 15.22 12.38
C ALA A 490 14.41 15.99 12.61
N THR A 491 14.50 17.17 11.99
CA THR A 491 15.68 18.03 12.12
C THR A 491 15.55 18.90 13.36
N VAL A 492 16.58 18.88 14.22
CA VAL A 492 16.67 19.76 15.40
C VAL A 492 17.21 21.12 15.00
N TYR A 493 16.61 22.19 15.53
CA TYR A 493 17.14 23.54 15.38
C TYR A 493 18.58 23.62 15.93
N LYS A 494 19.50 24.17 15.13
CA LYS A 494 20.86 24.48 15.60
C LYS A 494 21.16 25.93 15.34
N GLU A 495 21.11 26.71 16.42
CA GLU A 495 21.57 28.09 16.38
C GLU A 495 23.06 28.11 16.01
N SER A 496 23.42 28.85 14.95
CA SER A 496 24.82 28.93 14.54
C SER A 496 25.68 29.53 15.67
N LYS A 497 26.88 28.95 15.92
CA LYS A 497 27.89 29.54 16.83
C LYS A 497 28.18 31.02 16.53
N TRP A 498 28.00 31.44 15.27
CA TRP A 498 28.13 32.84 14.86
C TRP A 498 27.13 33.77 15.57
N ARG A 499 25.86 33.36 15.71
CA ARG A 499 24.84 34.14 16.43
C ARG A 499 25.04 34.15 17.93
N GLN A 500 25.48 33.05 18.52
CA GLN A 500 25.69 32.97 19.96
C GLN A 500 26.96 33.69 20.43
N THR A 501 28.05 33.60 19.66
CA THR A 501 29.37 34.06 20.13
C THR A 501 29.86 35.31 19.42
N VAL A 502 29.58 35.46 18.12
CA VAL A 502 30.21 36.50 17.30
C VAL A 502 29.34 37.74 17.14
N LEU A 503 28.02 37.59 16.98
CA LEU A 503 27.10 38.73 16.89
C LEU A 503 27.09 39.60 18.15
N PRO A 504 26.98 39.06 19.37
CA PRO A 504 27.07 39.85 20.60
C PRO A 504 28.46 40.49 20.77
N ALA A 505 29.53 39.79 20.39
CA ALA A 505 30.88 40.33 20.42
C ALA A 505 31.08 41.46 19.39
N TRP A 506 30.45 41.35 18.22
CA TRP A 506 30.48 42.35 17.15
C TRP A 506 29.64 43.59 17.49
N GLU A 507 28.46 43.41 18.09
CA GLU A 507 27.64 44.49 18.65
C GLU A 507 28.41 45.23 19.76
N THR A 508 29.05 44.48 20.67
CA THR A 508 29.91 45.04 21.72
C THR A 508 31.11 45.78 21.13
N PHE A 509 31.75 45.23 20.10
CA PHE A 509 32.87 45.86 19.38
C PHE A 509 32.43 47.16 18.70
N ARG A 510 31.30 47.16 17.98
CA ARG A 510 30.72 48.37 17.36
C ARG A 510 30.40 49.45 18.40
N THR A 511 29.84 49.05 19.54
CA THR A 511 29.50 49.99 20.62
C THR A 511 30.75 50.60 21.25
N LYS A 512 31.82 49.81 21.45
CA LYS A 512 33.13 50.31 21.89
C LYS A 512 33.82 51.18 20.85
N LEU A 513 33.70 50.87 19.56
CA LEU A 513 34.28 51.67 18.48
C LEU A 513 33.60 53.04 18.37
N ARG A 514 32.29 53.13 18.62
CA ARG A 514 31.51 54.38 18.67
C ARG A 514 31.78 55.26 19.89
N THR A 515 32.43 54.73 20.92
CA THR A 515 32.83 55.49 22.12
C THR A 515 34.30 55.90 22.10
N LEU A 516 35.07 55.43 21.10
CA LEU A 516 36.48 55.76 20.88
C LEU A 516 36.70 56.71 19.68
N LEU A 517 35.65 57.02 18.94
CA LEU A 517 35.56 58.10 17.94
C LEU A 517 34.65 59.20 18.51
#